data_AF-A0A7Y5KBD0-F1
#
_entry.id   AF-A0A7Y5KBD0-F1
#
_cell.length_a   1.000
_cell.length_b   1.000
_cell.length_c   1.000
_cell.angle_alpha   90.00
_cell.angle_beta   90.00
_cell.angle_gamma   90.00
#
_symmetry.space_group_name_H-M   'P 1'
#
loop_
_entity.id
_entity.type
_entity.pdbx_description
1 polymer ?
#
loop_
_entity_poly.entity_id
_entity_poly.type
_entity_poly.pdbx_seq_one_letter_code
_entity_poly.pdbx_strand_id
1 'polypeptide(L)'
;VDDVSYMIRFTPRRPKSIWSAINLKRVEELTKQGLMHESGLKVFQARDLKKSGQYSFEQEKPQQLDEAYEKKLRANKRAWKFFQAQPPWYQRTSSFWVMSAKQEETRLRRLAILIDDSAHERSIAPLQRPAKA
;
A
#
# COMPACT_ATOMS: atom_id res chain seq x y z
N VAL A 1 -18.79 -13.81 -19.27
CA VAL A 1 -18.89 -13.76 -17.80
C VAL A 1 -20.37 -13.68 -17.52
N ASP A 2 -20.88 -14.70 -16.85
CA ASP A 2 -22.28 -14.87 -16.46
C ASP A 2 -22.31 -15.36 -14.99
N ASP A 3 -23.48 -15.77 -14.50
CA ASP A 3 -23.65 -16.14 -13.09
C ASP A 3 -22.81 -17.35 -12.65
N VAL A 4 -22.28 -18.15 -13.58
CA VAL A 4 -21.47 -19.35 -13.29
C VAL A 4 -20.08 -19.32 -13.93
N SER A 5 -19.77 -18.34 -14.77
CA SER A 5 -18.48 -18.22 -15.46
C SER A 5 -17.77 -16.90 -15.13
N TYR A 6 -16.48 -16.99 -14.77
CA TYR A 6 -15.63 -15.82 -14.57
C TYR A 6 -14.43 -15.83 -15.50
N MET A 7 -13.90 -14.64 -15.77
CA MET A 7 -12.68 -14.44 -16.54
C MET A 7 -11.64 -13.81 -15.62
N ILE A 8 -10.44 -14.37 -15.61
CA ILE A 8 -9.29 -13.79 -14.92
C ILE A 8 -8.12 -13.66 -15.90
N ARG A 9 -7.49 -12.49 -15.90
CA ARG A 9 -6.30 -12.23 -16.68
C ARG A 9 -5.06 -12.51 -15.82
N PHE A 10 -4.23 -13.45 -16.28
CA PHE A 10 -2.89 -13.62 -15.73
C PHE A 10 -1.90 -12.82 -16.56
N THR A 11 -1.08 -12.00 -15.90
CA THR A 11 -0.02 -11.23 -16.55
C THR A 11 1.29 -11.55 -15.85
N PRO A 12 2.39 -11.85 -16.58
CA PRO A 12 3.67 -12.14 -15.95
C PRO A 12 4.11 -11.02 -15.00
N ARG A 13 4.59 -11.39 -13.81
CA ARG A 13 5.11 -10.42 -12.84
C ARG A 13 6.41 -9.81 -13.37
N ARG A 14 6.59 -8.51 -13.20
CA ARG A 14 7.83 -7.82 -13.60
C ARG A 14 8.98 -8.22 -12.66
N PRO A 15 10.23 -8.36 -13.14
CA PRO A 15 11.37 -8.75 -12.30
C PRO A 15 11.61 -7.81 -11.09
N LYS A 16 11.31 -6.52 -11.26
CA LYS A 16 11.48 -5.47 -10.24
C LYS A 16 10.30 -5.31 -9.28
N SER A 17 9.27 -6.15 -9.38
CA SER A 17 8.09 -6.13 -8.50
C SER A 17 8.46 -6.55 -7.08
N ILE A 18 7.78 -5.96 -6.09
CA ILE A 18 7.87 -6.38 -4.69
C ILE A 18 7.18 -7.76 -4.55
N TRP A 19 7.74 -8.64 -3.72
CA TRP A 19 7.13 -9.92 -3.34
C TRP A 19 6.71 -9.87 -1.87
N SER A 20 5.45 -10.19 -1.58
CA SER A 20 4.95 -10.30 -0.21
C SER A 20 5.43 -11.60 0.41
N ALA A 21 5.70 -11.58 1.72
CA ALA A 21 5.94 -12.74 2.57
C ALA A 21 4.89 -13.85 2.36
N ILE A 22 3.61 -13.49 2.22
CA ILE A 22 2.55 -14.47 1.92
C ILE A 22 2.80 -15.15 0.56
N ASN A 23 3.15 -14.40 -0.49
CA ASN A 23 3.45 -14.98 -1.80
C ASN A 23 4.74 -15.81 -1.78
N LEU A 24 5.76 -15.40 -1.01
CA LEU A 24 6.99 -16.18 -0.83
C LEU A 24 6.68 -17.53 -0.17
N LYS A 25 5.89 -17.51 0.92
CA LYS A 25 5.43 -18.73 1.60
C LYS A 25 4.59 -19.61 0.67
N ARG A 26 3.72 -19.02 -0.14
CA ARG A 26 2.89 -19.75 -1.12
C ARG A 26 3.73 -20.42 -2.19
N VAL A 27 4.77 -19.74 -2.71
CA VAL A 27 5.70 -20.36 -3.66
C VAL A 27 6.43 -21.54 -3.01
N GLU A 28 6.87 -21.40 -1.76
CA GLU A 28 7.54 -22.49 -1.03
C GLU A 28 6.60 -23.71 -0.88
N GLU A 29 5.36 -23.48 -0.45
CA GLU A 29 4.34 -24.53 -0.32
C GLU A 29 4.06 -25.23 -1.65
N LEU A 30 3.79 -24.47 -2.71
CA LEU A 30 3.49 -25.03 -4.04
C LEU A 30 4.70 -25.77 -4.64
N THR A 31 5.92 -25.31 -4.34
CA THR A 31 7.15 -26.00 -4.76
C THR A 31 7.25 -27.36 -4.05
N LYS A 32 6.99 -27.43 -2.74
CA LYS A 32 6.98 -28.69 -1.97
C LYS A 32 5.92 -29.67 -2.49
N GLN A 33 4.80 -29.16 -2.99
CA GLN A 33 3.72 -29.97 -3.55
C GLN A 33 3.90 -30.31 -5.05
N GLY A 34 4.97 -29.84 -5.69
CA GLY A 34 5.19 -30.05 -7.13
C GLY A 34 4.19 -29.31 -8.05
N LEU A 35 3.47 -28.32 -7.53
CA LEU A 35 2.43 -27.58 -8.25
C LEU A 35 2.97 -26.32 -8.96
N MET A 36 4.27 -26.04 -8.83
CA MET A 36 4.92 -24.91 -9.50
C MET A 36 5.25 -25.26 -10.95
N HIS A 37 4.68 -24.49 -11.88
CA HIS A 37 5.05 -24.58 -13.29
C HIS A 37 6.42 -23.92 -13.56
N GLU A 38 7.18 -24.44 -14.53
CA GLU A 38 8.54 -23.97 -14.86
C GLU A 38 8.60 -22.46 -15.15
N SER A 39 7.62 -21.94 -15.88
CA SER A 39 7.52 -20.50 -16.17
C SER A 39 7.38 -19.66 -14.90
N GLY A 40 6.65 -20.15 -13.89
CA GLY A 40 6.52 -19.51 -12.58
C GLY A 40 7.82 -19.54 -11.79
N LEU A 41 8.54 -20.67 -11.83
CA LEU A 41 9.85 -20.81 -11.18
C LEU A 41 10.90 -19.87 -11.78
N LYS A 42 10.95 -19.73 -13.11
CA LYS A 42 11.86 -18.78 -13.78
C LYS A 42 11.61 -17.34 -13.32
N VAL A 43 10.35 -16.92 -13.21
CA VAL A 43 10.01 -15.58 -12.71
C VAL A 43 10.38 -15.43 -11.23
N PHE A 44 10.16 -16.46 -10.42
CA PHE A 44 10.54 -16.45 -9.01
C PHE A 44 12.06 -16.36 -8.83
N GLN A 45 12.84 -17.09 -9.62
CA GLN A 45 14.31 -17.05 -9.58
C GLN A 45 14.86 -15.71 -10.07
N ALA A 46 14.25 -15.10 -11.08
CA ALA A 46 14.64 -13.79 -11.61
C ALA A 46 14.22 -12.59 -10.73
N ARG A 47 13.59 -12.83 -9.56
CA ARG A 47 13.14 -11.75 -8.68
C ARG A 47 14.32 -11.00 -8.05
N ASP A 48 14.11 -9.72 -7.78
CA ASP A 48 15.04 -8.95 -6.95
C ASP A 48 14.90 -9.36 -5.48
N LEU A 49 15.88 -10.10 -4.96
CA LEU A 49 15.90 -10.56 -3.57
C LEU A 49 15.83 -9.39 -2.58
N LYS A 50 16.40 -8.22 -2.93
CA LYS A 50 16.38 -7.01 -2.11
C LYS A 50 14.98 -6.36 -2.04
N LYS A 51 13.99 -6.84 -2.79
CA LYS A 51 12.60 -6.35 -2.78
C LYS A 51 11.58 -7.38 -2.28
N SER A 52 12.07 -8.36 -1.52
CA SER A 52 11.25 -9.34 -0.82
C SER A 52 10.83 -8.78 0.55
N GLY A 53 9.57 -8.95 0.96
CA GLY A 53 9.12 -8.56 2.30
C GLY A 53 8.91 -7.06 2.54
N GLN A 54 8.83 -6.25 1.47
CA GLN A 54 8.80 -4.78 1.57
C GLN A 54 7.41 -4.16 1.42
N TYR A 55 6.35 -4.97 1.35
CA TYR A 55 5.00 -4.41 1.26
C TYR A 55 4.64 -3.68 2.55
N SER A 56 3.83 -2.62 2.43
CA SER A 56 3.47 -1.73 3.54
C SER A 56 2.83 -2.42 4.75
N PHE A 57 2.18 -3.58 4.54
CA PHE A 57 1.57 -4.37 5.61
C PHE A 57 2.55 -5.35 6.29
N GLU A 58 3.77 -5.49 5.77
CA GLU A 58 4.83 -6.36 6.30
C GLU A 58 5.88 -5.57 7.08
N GLN A 59 5.78 -4.24 7.08
CA GLN A 59 6.63 -3.38 7.88
C GLN A 59 6.14 -3.40 9.33
N GLU A 60 6.98 -3.87 10.25
CA GLU A 60 6.67 -4.03 11.69
C GLU A 60 6.26 -2.71 12.37
N LYS A 61 6.72 -1.57 11.84
CA LYS A 61 6.35 -0.28 12.37
C LYS A 61 5.13 0.24 11.60
N PRO A 62 3.98 0.49 12.26
CA PRO A 62 2.94 1.29 11.64
C PRO A 62 3.60 2.61 11.24
N GLN A 63 3.63 2.91 9.93
CA GLN A 63 4.21 4.15 9.45
C GLN A 63 3.28 5.28 9.90
N GLN A 64 3.53 5.78 11.11
CA GLN A 64 2.97 7.01 11.63
C GLN A 64 3.64 8.18 10.90
N LEU A 65 3.00 9.34 10.93
CA LEU A 65 3.68 10.55 10.50
C LEU A 65 4.85 10.82 11.42
N ASP A 66 6.00 11.19 10.88
CA ASP A 66 7.10 11.70 11.71
C ASP A 66 6.62 12.95 12.46
N GLU A 67 7.18 13.20 13.64
CA GLU A 67 6.71 14.28 14.54
C GLU A 67 6.62 15.65 13.85
N ALA A 68 7.56 15.95 12.95
CA ALA A 68 7.57 17.21 12.18
C ALA A 68 6.35 17.35 11.25
N TYR A 69 5.92 16.25 10.64
CA TYR A 69 4.75 16.18 9.76
C TYR A 69 3.45 16.21 10.57
N GLU A 70 3.42 15.49 11.68
CA GLU A 70 2.28 15.50 12.58
C GLU A 70 2.03 16.90 13.16
N LYS A 71 3.08 17.63 13.56
CA LYS A 71 2.96 19.03 14.02
C LYS A 71 2.29 19.91 12.97
N LYS A 72 2.65 19.75 11.69
CA LYS A 72 2.03 20.48 10.57
C LYS A 72 0.56 20.11 10.39
N LEU A 73 0.19 18.83 10.53
CA LEU A 73 -1.20 18.40 10.47
C LEU A 73 -2.01 18.94 11.67
N ARG A 74 -1.46 18.88 12.88
CA ARG A 74 -2.06 19.40 14.12
C ARG A 74 -2.27 20.92 14.09
N ALA A 75 -1.46 21.66 13.34
CA ALA A 75 -1.62 23.11 13.18
C ALA A 75 -2.98 23.47 12.54
N ASN A 76 -3.55 22.60 11.71
CA ASN A 76 -4.91 22.73 11.24
C ASN A 76 -5.85 21.90 12.13
N LYS A 77 -6.50 22.58 13.09
CA LYS A 77 -7.38 21.94 14.08
C LYS A 77 -8.52 21.13 13.45
N ARG A 78 -9.10 21.61 12.33
CA ARG A 78 -10.19 20.93 11.64
C ARG A 78 -9.70 19.65 10.98
N ALA A 79 -8.59 19.73 10.25
CA ALA A 79 -7.95 18.58 9.63
C ALA A 79 -7.55 17.53 10.67
N TRP A 80 -6.95 17.97 11.78
CA TRP A 80 -6.53 17.08 12.86
C TRP A 80 -7.70 16.33 13.49
N LYS A 81 -8.80 17.04 13.79
CA LYS A 81 -10.01 16.44 14.36
C LYS A 81 -10.59 15.37 13.42
N PHE A 82 -10.71 15.67 12.13
CA PHE A 82 -11.20 14.69 11.16
C PHE A 82 -10.29 13.48 11.06
N PHE A 83 -8.98 13.72 10.94
CA PHE A 83 -7.96 12.67 10.81
C PHE A 83 -7.98 11.70 12.02
N GLN A 84 -8.02 12.23 13.24
CA GLN A 84 -8.10 11.41 14.45
C GLN A 84 -9.42 10.63 14.56
N ALA A 85 -10.51 11.17 14.04
CA ALA A 85 -11.80 10.47 14.02
C ALA A 85 -11.85 9.31 13.01
N GLN A 86 -10.89 9.22 12.09
CA GLN A 86 -10.87 8.15 11.09
C GLN A 86 -10.48 6.80 11.72
N PRO A 87 -10.93 5.68 11.16
CA PRO A 87 -10.54 4.35 11.63
C PRO A 87 -9.00 4.14 11.58
N PRO A 88 -8.43 3.29 12.45
CA PRO A 88 -6.99 3.05 12.50
C PRO A 88 -6.37 2.64 11.16
N TRP A 89 -7.10 1.93 10.30
CA TRP A 89 -6.62 1.57 8.96
C TRP A 89 -6.35 2.81 8.10
N TYR A 90 -7.26 3.79 8.10
CA TYR A 90 -7.12 4.99 7.29
C TYR A 90 -5.93 5.81 7.76
N GLN A 91 -5.84 6.07 9.07
CA GLN A 91 -4.73 6.83 9.66
C GLN A 91 -3.38 6.23 9.29
N ARG A 92 -3.24 4.89 9.39
CA ARG A 92 -2.01 4.18 9.00
C ARG A 92 -1.74 4.28 7.50
N THR A 93 -2.74 4.04 6.65
CA THR A 93 -2.54 4.03 5.20
C THR A 93 -2.25 5.43 4.65
N SER A 94 -2.91 6.47 5.14
CA SER A 94 -2.64 7.85 4.72
C SER A 94 -1.28 8.33 5.20
N SER A 95 -0.88 7.97 6.43
CA SER A 95 0.46 8.29 6.95
C SER A 95 1.55 7.59 6.14
N PHE A 96 1.37 6.29 5.84
CA PHE A 96 2.23 5.55 4.93
C PHE A 96 2.29 6.20 3.54
N TRP A 97 1.15 6.64 2.99
CA TRP A 97 1.11 7.29 1.70
C TRP A 97 1.97 8.57 1.68
N VAL A 98 1.94 9.37 2.74
CA VAL A 98 2.85 10.54 2.87
C VAL A 98 4.31 10.08 2.98
N MET A 99 4.62 9.23 3.96
CA MET A 99 6.01 8.90 4.34
C MET A 99 6.76 8.00 3.33
N SER A 100 6.03 7.20 2.55
CA SER A 100 6.58 6.31 1.53
C SER A 100 7.17 7.05 0.31
N ALA A 101 6.90 8.35 0.15
CA ALA A 101 7.57 9.15 -0.87
C ALA A 101 9.07 9.27 -0.56
N LYS A 102 9.91 9.08 -1.58
CA LYS A 102 11.38 9.12 -1.42
C LYS A 102 11.94 10.54 -1.32
N GLN A 103 11.30 11.50 -1.99
CA GLN A 103 11.73 12.89 -2.05
C GLN A 103 10.93 13.72 -1.03
N GLU A 104 11.63 14.58 -0.29
CA GLU A 104 11.04 15.45 0.73
C GLU A 104 9.95 16.36 0.15
N GLU A 105 10.19 16.96 -1.01
CA GLU A 105 9.20 17.77 -1.74
C GLU A 105 7.89 17.00 -1.98
N THR A 106 8.00 15.73 -2.39
CA THR A 106 6.82 14.88 -2.61
C THR A 106 6.11 14.56 -1.31
N ARG A 107 6.83 14.34 -0.20
CA ARG A 107 6.23 14.12 1.12
C ARG A 107 5.43 15.35 1.57
N LEU A 108 6.01 16.54 1.44
CA LEU A 108 5.34 17.80 1.77
C LEU A 108 4.10 18.03 0.90
N ARG A 109 4.17 17.75 -0.40
CA ARG A 109 3.01 17.83 -1.30
C ARG A 109 1.89 16.88 -0.87
N ARG A 110 2.22 15.62 -0.54
CA ARG A 110 1.25 14.63 -0.06
C ARG A 110 0.66 15.03 1.30
N LEU A 111 1.48 15.56 2.21
CA LEU A 111 1.01 16.09 3.49
C LEU A 111 0.02 17.24 3.29
N ALA A 112 0.31 18.17 2.38
CA ALA A 112 -0.59 19.28 2.08
C ALA A 112 -1.96 18.78 1.57
N ILE A 113 -1.97 17.77 0.70
CA ILE A 113 -3.20 17.11 0.23
C ILE A 113 -3.94 16.47 1.41
N LEU A 114 -3.24 15.75 2.28
CA LEU A 114 -3.86 15.12 3.45
C LEU A 114 -4.49 16.16 4.40
N ILE A 115 -3.82 17.29 4.62
CA ILE A 115 -4.34 18.39 5.44
C ILE A 115 -5.57 19.01 4.79
N ASP A 116 -5.51 19.32 3.49
CA ASP A 116 -6.62 19.94 2.76
C ASP A 116 -7.86 19.04 2.73
N ASP A 117 -7.70 17.77 2.34
CA ASP A 117 -8.81 16.83 2.29
C ASP A 117 -9.41 16.59 3.68
N SER A 118 -8.56 16.45 4.71
CA SER A 118 -9.04 16.30 6.08
C SER A 118 -9.74 17.55 6.60
N ALA A 119 -9.29 18.76 6.21
CA ALA A 119 -9.96 20.01 6.56
C ALA A 119 -11.34 20.14 5.91
N HIS A 120 -11.54 19.51 4.75
CA HIS A 120 -12.81 19.40 4.05
C HIS A 120 -13.59 18.12 4.41
N GLU A 121 -13.15 17.36 5.41
CA GLU A 121 -13.80 16.13 5.88
C GLU A 121 -13.93 15.04 4.79
N ARG A 122 -12.94 14.98 3.89
CA ARG A 122 -12.84 13.99 2.82
C ARG A 122 -11.67 13.05 3.08
N SER A 123 -11.80 11.81 2.63
CA SER A 123 -10.66 10.90 2.52
C SER A 123 -9.78 11.31 1.34
N ILE A 124 -8.47 11.11 1.46
CA ILE A 124 -7.53 11.37 0.36
C ILE A 124 -7.89 10.54 -0.88
N ALA A 125 -7.74 11.11 -2.07
CA ALA A 125 -8.14 10.46 -3.33
C ALA A 125 -7.65 9.00 -3.51
N PRO A 126 -6.41 8.61 -3.14
CA PRO A 126 -5.97 7.22 -3.24
C PRO A 126 -6.73 6.22 -2.36
N LEU A 127 -7.42 6.71 -1.32
CA LEU A 127 -8.17 5.91 -0.35
C LEU A 127 -9.68 6.12 -0.46
N GLN A 128 -10.13 6.92 -1.42
CA GLN A 128 -11.54 7.00 -1.77
C GLN A 128 -11.96 5.68 -2.41
N ARG A 129 -13.09 5.15 -1.96
CA ARG A 129 -13.72 4.04 -2.67
C ARG A 129 -14.24 4.60 -4.00
N PRO A 130 -13.98 3.94 -5.14
CA PRO A 130 -14.64 4.33 -6.38
C PRO A 130 -16.15 4.27 -6.15
N ALA A 131 -16.88 5.27 -6.66
CA ALA A 131 -18.33 5.22 -6.66
C ALA A 131 -18.77 3.91 -7.32
N LYS A 132 -19.70 3.18 -6.68
CA LYS A 132 -20.33 2.03 -7.32
C LYS A 132 -21.03 2.56 -8.57
N ALA A 133 -20.60 2.08 -9.75
CA ALA A 133 -21.31 2.28 -11.00
C ALA A 133 -22.62 1.46 -11.00
#